data_AF-A0A8J2P151-F1
#
_entry.id   AF-A0A8J2P151-F1
#
_cell.length_a   1.000
_cell.length_b   1.000
_cell.length_c   1.000
_cell.angle_alpha   90.00
_cell.angle_beta   90.00
_cell.angle_gamma   90.00
#
_symmetry.space_group_name_H-M   'P 1'
#
loop_
_entity.id
_entity.type
_entity.pdbx_description
1 polymer ?
#
loop_
_entity_poly.entity_id
_entity_poly.type
_entity_poly.pdbx_seq_one_letter_code
_entity_poly.pdbx_strand_id
1 'polypeptide(L)' 'TAELRRAIQAARSHSSPRAIVVINPGNPTGNVLTRKNMESIIKFACEERLFILADEVT' A
#
# COMPACT_ATOMS: atom_id res chain seq x y z
N THR A 1 -4.26 -7.70 -3.99
CA THR A 1 -4.17 -6.30 -4.45
C THR A 1 -5.45 -5.79 -5.11
N ALA A 2 -6.52 -6.58 -5.25
CA ALA A 2 -7.78 -6.12 -5.86
C ALA A 2 -8.33 -4.84 -5.18
N GLU A 3 -8.29 -4.79 -3.85
CA GLU A 3 -8.73 -3.62 -3.09
C GLU A 3 -7.86 -2.38 -3.33
N LEU A 4 -6.53 -2.54 -3.41
CA LEU A 4 -5.62 -1.45 -3.76
C LEU A 4 -5.92 -0.85 -5.14
N ARG A 5 -6.25 -1.71 -6.12
CA ARG A 5 -6.65 -1.27 -7.47
C ARG A 5 -7.98 -0.53 -7.46
N ARG A 6 -8.97 -1.01 -6.71
CA ARG A 6 -10.27 -0.34 -6.55
C ARG A 6 -10.09 1.05 -5.94
N ALA A 7 -9.32 1.14 -4.86
CA ALA A 7 -9.08 2.39 -4.12
C ALA A 7 -8.40 3.46 -4.99
N ILE A 8 -7.33 3.10 -5.71
CA ILE A 8 -6.60 4.07 -6.55
C ILE A 8 -7.45 4.55 -7.74
N GLN A 9 -8.25 3.67 -8.34
CA GLN A 9 -9.14 4.03 -9.45
C GLN A 9 -10.23 5.00 -8.98
N ALA A 10 -10.84 4.76 -7.82
CA ALA A 10 -11.83 5.67 -7.26
C ALA A 10 -11.23 7.06 -6.98
N ALA A 11 -10.04 7.10 -6.37
CA ALA A 11 -9.39 8.35 -5.97
C ALA A 11 -8.99 9.25 -7.16
N ARG A 12 -8.73 8.67 -8.34
CA ARG A 12 -8.33 9.41 -9.57
C ARG A 12 -9.39 10.39 -10.07
N SER A 13 -10.65 10.19 -9.71
CA SER A 13 -11.73 11.11 -10.08
C SER A 13 -11.62 12.48 -9.42
N HIS A 14 -10.95 12.57 -8.26
CA HIS A 14 -10.91 13.78 -7.44
C HIS A 14 -9.53 14.10 -6.83
N SER A 15 -8.51 13.29 -7.13
CA SER A 15 -7.15 13.47 -6.60
C SER A 15 -6.10 12.77 -7.47
N SER A 16 -4.83 13.09 -7.24
CA SER A 16 -3.69 12.37 -7.83
C SER A 16 -2.90 11.68 -6.72
N PRO A 17 -3.19 10.39 -6.42
CA PRO A 17 -2.44 9.65 -5.40
C PRO A 17 -0.94 9.62 -5.72
N ARG A 18 -0.11 9.95 -4.72
CA ARG A 18 1.36 10.02 -4.87
C ARG A 18 2.12 9.01 -4.02
N ALA A 19 1.48 8.46 -3.00
CA ALA A 19 2.11 7.55 -2.05
C ALA A 19 1.13 6.49 -1.54
N ILE A 20 1.69 5.41 -1.03
CA ILE A 20 1.02 4.39 -0.23
C ILE A 20 1.77 4.25 1.09
N VAL A 21 1.02 4.23 2.19
CA VAL A 21 1.57 3.95 3.52
C VAL A 21 1.36 2.47 3.83
N VAL A 22 2.41 1.80 4.28
CA VAL A 22 2.38 0.41 4.72
C VAL A 22 2.79 0.39 6.19
N ILE A 23 1.85 -0.01 7.05
CA ILE A 23 2.10 -0.15 8.50
C ILE A 23 2.35 -1.62 8.77
N ASN A 24 3.57 -1.98 9.19
CA ASN A 24 3.97 -3.36 9.44
C ASN A 24 5.06 -3.47 10.52
N PRO A 25 4.84 -4.20 11.64
CA PRO A 25 3.59 -4.79 12.10
C PRO A 25 2.38 -3.84 12.11
N GLY A 26 1.20 -4.37 11.78
CA GLY A 26 -0.02 -3.58 11.66
C GLY A 26 -0.48 -2.99 12.99
N ASN A 27 -0.81 -1.71 13.00
CA ASN A 27 -1.39 -1.01 14.15
C ASN A 27 -2.78 -0.49 13.77
N PRO A 28 -3.87 -0.83 14.51
CA PRO A 28 -3.95 -1.56 15.79
C PRO A 28 -4.14 -3.09 15.65
N THR A 29 -3.97 -3.63 14.46
CA THR A 29 -4.39 -5.00 14.10
C THR A 29 -3.42 -6.10 14.50
N GLY A 30 -2.16 -5.77 14.80
CA GLY A 30 -1.10 -6.70 15.21
C GLY A 30 -0.61 -7.67 14.12
N ASN A 31 -1.10 -7.56 12.88
CA ASN A 31 -0.74 -8.49 11.82
C ASN A 31 0.65 -8.19 11.25
N VAL A 32 1.41 -9.24 10.91
CA VAL A 32 2.67 -9.12 10.17
C VAL A 32 2.45 -9.52 8.72
N LEU A 33 2.89 -8.70 7.78
CA LEU A 33 2.80 -8.98 6.36
C LEU A 33 3.74 -10.11 5.97
N THR A 34 3.22 -11.06 5.18
CA THR A 34 4.09 -12.07 4.55
C THR A 34 4.96 -11.42 3.47
N ARG A 35 6.12 -12.03 3.18
CA ARG A 35 6.99 -11.60 2.07
C ARG A 35 6.23 -11.47 0.75
N LYS A 36 5.37 -12.43 0.44
CA LYS A 36 4.54 -12.43 -0.78
C LYS A 36 3.57 -11.24 -0.81
N ASN A 37 3.01 -10.83 0.33
CA ASN A 37 2.17 -9.64 0.40
C ASN A 37 2.98 -8.37 0.16
N MET A 38 4.16 -8.25 0.78
CA MET A 38 5.06 -7.11 0.57
C MET A 38 5.49 -6.98 -0.89
N GLU A 39 5.91 -8.07 -1.54
CA GLU A 39 6.23 -8.08 -2.97
C GLU A 39 5.06 -7.64 -3.85
N SER A 40 3.85 -8.09 -3.51
CA SER A 40 2.64 -7.70 -4.25
C SER A 40 2.33 -6.20 -4.08
N ILE A 41 2.59 -5.62 -2.91
CA ILE A 41 2.44 -4.19 -2.64
C ILE A 41 3.50 -3.39 -3.39
N ILE A 42 4.76 -3.82 -3.37
CA ILE A 42 5.86 -3.17 -4.10
C ILE A 42 5.57 -3.17 -5.60
N LYS A 43 5.14 -4.30 -6.16
CA LYS A 43 4.76 -4.39 -7.58
C LYS A 43 3.62 -3.42 -7.91
N PHE A 44 2.58 -3.37 -7.08
CA PHE A 44 1.49 -2.43 -7.26
C PHE A 44 1.95 -0.97 -7.19
N ALA A 45 2.77 -0.60 -6.21
CA ALA A 45 3.29 0.76 -6.06
C ALA A 45 4.14 1.17 -7.26
N CYS A 46 4.95 0.25 -7.81
CA CYS A 46 5.74 0.48 -9.02
C CYS A 46 4.85 0.72 -10.25
N GLU A 47 3.86 -0.15 -10.49
CA GLU A 47 2.90 -0.02 -11.60
C GLU A 47 2.14 1.32 -11.55
N GLU A 48 1.74 1.73 -10.35
CA GLU A 48 0.95 2.94 -10.13
C GLU A 48 1.79 4.19 -9.84
N ARG A 49 3.13 4.07 -9.87
CA ARG A 49 4.10 5.15 -9.61
C ARG A 49 3.90 5.84 -8.25
N LEU A 50 3.65 5.05 -7.21
CA LEU A 50 3.48 5.52 -5.84
C LEU A 50 4.79 5.45 -5.05
N PHE A 51 5.05 6.47 -4.25
CA PHE A 51 6.08 6.42 -3.21
C PHE A 51 5.62 5.52 -2.07
N ILE A 52 6.50 4.68 -1.54
CA ILE A 52 6.17 3.81 -0.39
C ILE A 52 6.67 4.48 0.88
N LEU A 53 5.75 4.72 1.81
CA LEU A 53 6.06 5.07 3.19
C LEU A 53 5.90 3.81 4.05
N ALA A 54 7.02 3.19 4.40
CA ALA A 54 7.03 2.02 5.27
C ALA A 54 7.19 2.45 6.73
N ASP A 55 6.17 2.19 7.53
CA ASP A 55 6.19 2.37 8.98
C ASP A 55 6.47 1.02 9.65
N GLU A 56 7.66 0.90 10.23
CA GLU A 56 8.22 -0.32 10.83
C GLU A 56 8.56 -0.12 12.33
N VAL A 57 7.98 0.89 12.99
CA VAL A 57 8.40 1.35 14.34
C VAL A 57 7.98 0.42 15.49
N THR A 58 7.26 -0.67 15.22
CA THR A 58 6.68 -1.52 16.28
C THR A 58 7.69 -2.43 16.97
#